data_AF-A0ABD5TZ53-F1
#
_entry.id   AF-A0ABD5TZ53-F1
#
_cell.length_a   1.000
_cell.length_b   1.000
_cell.length_c   1.000
_cell.angle_alpha   90.00
_cell.angle_beta   90.00
_cell.angle_gamma   90.00
#
_symmetry.space_group_name_H-M   'P 1'
#
loop_
_entity.id
_entity.type
_entity.pdbx_description
1 polymer ?
#
loop_
_entity_poly.entity_id
_entity_poly.type
_entity_poly.pdbx_seq_one_letter_code
_entity_poly.pdbx_strand_id
1 'polypeptide(L)' 'MSETETPSVLPYTWDDPSVCPFCTTELENPGEGFMIHLRESSVCERGFDEWRNSVTNDIGGEWSG' A
#
# COMPACT_ATOMS: atom_id res chain seq x y z
N MET A 1 -8.06 24.38 14.58
CA MET A 1 -7.77 23.12 15.29
C MET A 1 -6.49 22.58 14.67
N SER A 2 -5.54 22.18 15.51
CA SER A 2 -4.23 21.70 15.09
C SER A 2 -4.39 20.36 14.38
N GLU A 3 -4.00 20.30 13.11
CA GLU A 3 -3.64 19.02 12.50
C GLU A 3 -2.13 19.02 12.36
N THR A 4 -1.55 18.26 13.28
CA THR A 4 -0.14 17.93 13.42
C THR A 4 0.30 17.11 12.20
N GLU A 5 1.32 17.62 11.52
CA GLU A 5 2.39 16.89 10.82
C GLU A 5 2.27 15.35 10.80
N THR A 6 2.06 14.77 9.60
CA THR A 6 2.36 13.36 9.33
C THR A 6 3.36 13.32 8.17
N PRO A 7 4.53 12.67 8.34
CA PRO A 7 5.60 12.71 7.33
C PRO A 7 5.10 12.15 6.01
N SER A 8 5.25 12.94 4.96
CA SER A 8 4.84 12.71 3.57
C SER A 8 5.66 11.63 2.85
N VAL A 9 6.02 10.55 3.55
CA VAL A 9 6.53 9.30 2.95
C VAL A 9 5.39 8.30 2.93
N LEU A 10 4.26 8.65 2.32
CA LEU A 10 3.23 7.68 2.00
C LEU A 10 3.00 7.74 0.49
N PRO A 11 3.52 6.77 -0.28
CA PRO A 11 3.15 6.59 -1.68
C PRO A 11 1.67 6.17 -1.79
N TYR A 12 0.74 7.03 -1.36
CA TYR A 12 -0.69 6.76 -1.38
C TYR A 12 -1.25 7.05 -2.79
N THR A 13 -0.75 6.33 -3.79
CA THR A 13 -1.31 6.34 -5.15
C THR A 13 -2.17 5.10 -5.36
N TRP A 14 -3.01 4.76 -4.37
CA TRP A 14 -4.06 3.75 -4.54
C TRP A 14 -5.13 4.19 -5.55
N ASP A 15 -5.10 5.47 -5.95
CA ASP A 15 -5.91 6.05 -7.03
C ASP A 15 -5.47 5.57 -8.42
N ASP A 16 -4.18 5.23 -8.58
CA ASP A 16 -3.63 4.84 -9.88
C ASP A 16 -3.21 3.37 -9.86
N PRO A 17 -3.99 2.46 -10.49
CA PRO A 17 -3.72 1.03 -10.47
C PRO A 17 -2.50 0.65 -11.33
N SER A 18 -1.97 1.60 -12.11
CA SER A 18 -0.84 1.40 -13.01
C SER A 18 0.51 1.62 -12.32
N VAL A 19 0.53 2.03 -11.05
CA VAL A 19 1.76 2.27 -10.29
C VAL A 19 1.75 1.49 -8.97
N CYS A 20 2.94 1.10 -8.53
CA CYS A 20 3.09 0.46 -7.24
C CYS A 20 2.88 1.49 -6.10
N PRO A 21 1.96 1.25 -5.16
CA PRO A 21 1.69 2.17 -4.05
C PRO A 21 2.77 2.15 -2.95
N PHE A 22 3.89 1.45 -3.16
CA PHE A 22 5.00 1.40 -2.18
C PHE A 22 6.26 2.11 -2.69
N CYS A 23 6.48 2.09 -4.00
CA CYS A 23 7.70 2.62 -4.61
C CYS A 23 7.41 3.53 -5.81
N THR A 24 6.14 3.75 -6.15
CA THR A 24 5.67 4.57 -7.29
C THR A 24 6.22 4.15 -8.65
N THR A 25 6.70 2.91 -8.76
CA THR A 25 7.17 2.35 -10.03
C THR A 25 5.99 2.00 -10.91
N GLU A 26 6.06 2.35 -12.19
CA GLU A 26 5.08 1.96 -13.20
C GLU A 26 5.04 0.44 -13.35
N LEU A 27 3.84 -0.12 -13.30
CA LEU A 27 3.57 -1.53 -13.43
C LEU A 27 3.18 -1.80 -14.88
N GLU A 28 3.73 -2.86 -15.47
CA GLU A 28 3.36 -3.28 -16.82
C GLU A 28 1.87 -3.62 -16.95
N ASN A 29 1.28 -4.18 -15.89
CA ASN A 29 -0.14 -4.47 -15.81
C ASN A 29 -0.69 -4.16 -14.41
N PRO A 30 -1.86 -3.50 -14.31
CA PRO A 30 -2.54 -3.36 -13.02
C PRO A 30 -2.89 -4.75 -12.47
N GLY A 31 -2.61 -4.98 -11.19
CA GLY A 31 -2.85 -6.27 -10.52
C GLY A 31 -1.78 -7.34 -10.76
N GLU A 32 -1.65 -7.89 -11.98
CA GLU A 32 -0.65 -8.94 -12.25
C GLU A 32 0.78 -8.38 -12.17
N GLY A 33 1.01 -7.21 -12.79
CA GLY A 33 2.30 -6.51 -12.71
C GLY A 33 2.63 -6.12 -11.26
N PHE A 34 1.62 -5.78 -10.45
CA PHE A 34 1.81 -5.57 -9.02
C PHE A 34 2.31 -6.84 -8.31
N MET A 35 1.66 -8.00 -8.52
CA MET A 35 2.08 -9.27 -7.92
C MET A 35 3.46 -9.75 -8.41
N ILE A 36 3.83 -9.44 -9.66
CA ILE A 36 5.18 -9.69 -10.18
C ILE A 36 6.17 -8.77 -9.46
N HIS A 37 5.89 -7.46 -9.42
CA HIS A 37 6.74 -6.46 -8.79
C HIS A 37 7.01 -6.73 -7.30
N LEU A 38 5.99 -7.20 -6.55
CA LEU A 38 6.18 -7.63 -5.15
C LEU A 38 7.21 -8.75 -5.02
N ARG A 39 7.22 -9.72 -5.94
CA ARG A 39 8.17 -10.84 -5.92
C ARG A 39 9.59 -10.43 -6.32
N GLU A 40 9.72 -9.36 -7.09
CA GLU A 40 11.02 -8.82 -7.51
C GLU A 40 11.62 -7.87 -6.48
N SER A 41 10.79 -7.23 -5.65
CA SER A 41 11.20 -6.24 -4.66
C SER A 41 10.78 -6.63 -3.24
N SER A 42 11.74 -7.11 -2.45
CA SER A 42 11.53 -7.46 -1.04
C SER A 42 11.09 -6.27 -0.17
N VAL A 43 11.39 -5.04 -0.59
CA VAL A 43 10.92 -3.82 0.08
C VAL A 43 9.42 -3.64 -0.13
N CYS A 44 8.94 -3.83 -1.37
CA CYS A 44 7.52 -3.71 -1.69
C CYS A 44 6.72 -4.89 -1.13
N GLU A 45 7.29 -6.10 -1.14
CA GLU A 45 6.72 -7.28 -0.49
C GLU A 45 6.44 -7.02 1.00
N ARG A 46 7.44 -6.53 1.74
CA ARG A 46 7.29 -6.19 3.16
C ARG A 46 6.30 -5.06 3.37
N GLY A 47 6.34 -4.01 2.56
CA GLY A 47 5.37 -2.92 2.62
C GLY A 47 3.92 -3.41 2.44
N PHE A 48 3.72 -4.36 1.51
CA PHE A 48 2.43 -4.99 1.29
C PHE A 48 1.99 -5.89 2.45
N ASP A 49 2.93 -6.61 3.08
CA ASP A 49 2.63 -7.45 4.25
C ASP A 49 2.28 -6.64 5.51
N GLU A 50 2.96 -5.51 5.72
CA GLU A 50 2.60 -4.59 6.80
C GLU A 50 1.26 -3.91 6.52
N TRP A 51 1.04 -3.47 5.28
CA TRP A 51 -0.23 -2.84 4.88
C TRP A 51 -1.41 -3.82 5.02
N ARG A 52 -1.30 -5.06 4.52
CA ARG A 52 -2.38 -6.05 4.66
C ARG A 52 -2.65 -6.37 6.13
N ASN A 53 -1.61 -6.39 6.97
CA ASN A 53 -1.75 -6.64 8.40
C ASN A 53 -2.52 -5.49 9.06
N SER A 54 -2.14 -4.25 8.74
CA SER A 54 -2.84 -3.04 9.17
C SER A 54 -4.28 -3.00 8.69
N VAL A 55 -4.57 -3.29 7.41
CA VAL A 55 -5.93 -3.31 6.86
C VAL A 55 -6.77 -4.42 7.47
N THR A 56 -6.20 -5.61 7.68
CA THR A 56 -6.91 -6.71 8.34
C THR A 56 -7.22 -6.36 9.80
N ASN A 57 -6.30 -5.67 10.48
CA ASN A 57 -6.50 -5.19 11.84
C ASN A 57 -7.55 -4.05 11.91
N ASP A 58 -7.56 -3.16 10.92
CA ASP A 58 -8.49 -2.02 10.83
C ASP A 58 -9.92 -2.48 10.49
N ILE A 59 -10.08 -3.37 9.50
CA ILE A 59 -11.37 -3.99 9.16
C ILE A 59 -11.87 -4.94 10.27
N GLY A 60 -10.96 -5.55 11.04
CA GLY A 60 -11.29 -6.42 12.17
C GLY A 60 -11.72 -5.70 13.45
N GLY A 61 -11.42 -4.40 13.58
CA GLY A 61 -11.71 -3.61 14.79
C GLY A 61 -13.05 -2.85 14.76
N GLU A 62 -13.46 -2.35 13.59
CA GLU A 62 -14.50 -1.32 13.49
C GLU A 62 -15.84 -1.81 12.90
N TRP A 63 -16.07 -3.12 12.82
CA TRP A 63 -17.40 -3.71 12.49
C TRP A 63 -17.94 -4.60 13.62
N SER A 64 -17.82 -4.11 14.85
CA SER A 64 -18.69 -4.53 15.96
C SER A 64 -19.71 -3.42 16.22
N GLY A 65 -20.71 -3.30 15.35
CA GLY A 65 -21.77 -2.30 15.44
C GLY A 65 -22.88 -2.55 14.45
#